data_AF-A0A7X9DNU3-F1
#
_entry.id   AF-A0A7X9DNU3-F1
#
_cell.length_a   1.000
_cell.length_b   1.000
_cell.length_c   1.000
_cell.angle_alpha   90.00
_cell.angle_beta   90.00
_cell.angle_gamma   90.00
#
_symmetry.space_group_name_H-M   'P 1'
#
loop_
_entity.id
_entity.type
_entity.pdbx_description
1 polymer ?
#
loop_
_entity_poly.entity_id
_entity_poly.type
_entity_poly.pdbx_seq_one_letter_code
_entity_poly.pdbx_strand_id
1 'polypeptide(L)'
;MREQSLYIRGIRSWLGFRQIGLEYDRDRRQGGEPKYTLRKLLRLAFNGIFSFSEYPVRLISRLGLTVVLISIIYIVITLVKKYVYGDVPQGFTTLIIFISLFSGVQLVALGLIGEYMVRIYDETRRRPLFIVREEYID
;
A
#
# COMPACT_ATOMS: atom_id res chain seq x y z
N MET A 1 -4.56 8.77 21.89
CA MET A 1 -4.40 8.71 20.43
C MET A 1 -5.75 8.27 19.85
N ARG A 2 -6.41 9.11 19.05
CA ARG A 2 -7.73 8.80 18.45
C ARG A 2 -7.52 8.37 16.99
N GLU A 3 -7.00 7.17 16.81
CA GLU A 3 -6.86 6.57 15.47
C GLU A 3 -8.25 6.40 14.85
N GLN A 4 -8.50 6.97 13.66
CA GLN A 4 -9.80 6.77 12.99
C GLN A 4 -9.86 5.43 12.24
N SER A 5 -8.71 4.91 11.79
CA SER A 5 -8.62 3.61 11.12
C SER A 5 -8.31 2.47 12.12
N LEU A 6 -9.29 2.05 12.91
CA LEU A 6 -9.07 1.07 13.98
C LEU A 6 -8.66 -0.33 13.45
N TYR A 7 -7.35 -0.59 13.40
CA TYR A 7 -6.81 -1.94 13.26
C TYR A 7 -6.36 -2.46 14.63
N ILE A 8 -7.32 -2.95 15.43
CA ILE A 8 -7.13 -3.37 16.83
C ILE A 8 -5.96 -4.34 17.00
N ARG A 9 -5.79 -5.28 16.07
CA ARG A 9 -4.70 -6.26 16.14
C ARG A 9 -3.33 -5.59 16.03
N GLY A 10 -3.19 -4.62 15.12
CA GLY A 10 -1.98 -3.83 14.95
C GLY A 10 -1.69 -2.93 16.15
N ILE A 11 -2.72 -2.25 16.66
CA ILE A 11 -2.60 -1.41 17.87
C ILE A 11 -2.13 -2.25 19.06
N ARG A 12 -2.73 -3.44 19.27
CA ARG A 12 -2.33 -4.35 20.35
C ARG A 12 -0.87 -4.79 20.23
N SER A 13 -0.41 -5.12 19.01
CA SER A 13 1.00 -5.46 18.79
C SER A 13 1.94 -4.26 18.95
N TRP A 14 1.51 -3.06 18.51
CA TRP A 14 2.31 -1.84 18.55
C TRP A 14 2.59 -1.35 19.97
N LEU A 15 1.66 -1.58 20.91
CA LEU A 15 1.83 -1.20 22.32
C LEU A 15 3.04 -1.86 23.01
N GLY A 16 3.61 -2.95 22.47
CA GLY A 16 4.90 -3.50 22.91
C GLY A 16 4.94 -4.16 24.29
N PHE A 17 3.81 -4.22 25.01
CA PHE A 17 3.72 -4.89 26.31
C PHE A 17 3.85 -6.42 26.20
N ARG A 18 4.15 -7.07 27.33
CA ARG A 18 4.08 -8.54 27.46
C ARG A 18 2.65 -9.00 27.22
N GLN A 19 2.47 -9.87 26.23
CA GLN A 19 1.20 -10.45 25.84
C GLN A 19 1.27 -11.96 26.02
N ILE A 20 0.25 -12.55 26.64
CA ILE A 20 0.06 -14.00 26.72
C ILE A 20 -1.26 -14.36 26.03
N GLY A 21 -1.24 -15.40 25.20
CA GLY A 21 -2.45 -16.01 24.66
C GLY A 21 -2.92 -17.10 25.61
N LEU A 22 -4.20 -17.09 25.96
CA LEU A 22 -4.83 -18.19 26.69
C LEU A 22 -5.53 -19.08 25.67
N GLU A 23 -5.07 -20.32 25.59
CA GLU A 23 -5.73 -21.34 24.78
C GLU A 23 -7.04 -21.73 25.46
N TYR A 24 -8.10 -21.83 24.66
CA TYR A 24 -9.39 -22.29 25.11
C TYR A 24 -10.01 -23.13 24.00
N ASP A 25 -10.70 -24.20 24.38
CA ASP A 25 -11.43 -25.00 23.40
C ASP A 25 -12.77 -24.31 23.10
N ARG A 26 -13.11 -24.24 21.82
CA ARG A 26 -14.29 -23.54 21.34
C ARG A 26 -15.17 -24.52 20.58
N ASP A 27 -16.41 -24.62 21.02
CA ASP A 27 -17.43 -25.37 20.28
C ASP A 27 -17.55 -24.91 18.82
N ARG A 28 -17.87 -25.89 17.96
CA ARG A 28 -18.17 -25.62 16.56
C ARG A 28 -19.29 -24.59 16.46
N ARG A 29 -19.14 -23.68 15.50
CA ARG A 29 -20.10 -22.60 15.27
C ARG A 29 -21.46 -23.22 14.90
N GLN A 30 -22.50 -22.94 15.69
CA GLN A 30 -23.83 -23.52 15.48
C GLN A 30 -24.60 -22.92 14.28
N GLY A 31 -24.11 -21.82 13.70
CA GLY A 31 -24.70 -21.21 12.52
C GLY A 31 -24.00 -19.91 12.09
N GLY A 32 -24.41 -19.42 10.92
CA GLY A 32 -23.97 -18.15 10.35
C GLY A 32 -22.72 -18.23 9.47
N GLU A 33 -22.58 -17.24 8.59
CA GLU A 33 -21.46 -17.13 7.67
C GLU A 33 -20.14 -16.77 8.37
N PRO A 34 -18.99 -17.27 7.89
CA PRO A 34 -17.69 -16.89 8.43
C PRO A 34 -17.46 -15.38 8.29
N LYS A 35 -17.27 -14.71 9.42
CA LYS A 35 -16.91 -13.28 9.46
C LYS A 35 -15.54 -13.01 8.82
N TYR A 36 -14.64 -13.99 8.82
CA TYR A 36 -13.30 -13.92 8.24
C TYR A 36 -13.20 -14.79 6.99
N THR A 37 -13.73 -14.31 5.87
CA THR A 37 -13.46 -14.90 4.55
C THR A 37 -12.06 -14.48 4.07
N LEU A 38 -11.47 -15.24 3.14
CA LEU A 38 -10.16 -14.91 2.54
C LEU A 38 -10.08 -13.46 2.04
N ARG A 39 -11.11 -12.98 1.35
CA ARG A 39 -11.19 -11.57 0.88
C ARG A 39 -11.13 -10.56 2.03
N LYS A 40 -11.84 -10.82 3.14
CA LYS A 40 -11.82 -9.95 4.32
C LYS A 40 -10.47 -10.00 5.04
N LEU A 41 -9.83 -11.17 5.09
CA LEU A 41 -8.50 -11.34 5.64
C LEU A 41 -7.43 -10.59 4.83
N LEU A 42 -7.48 -10.66 3.49
CA LEU A 42 -6.59 -9.89 2.62
C LEU A 42 -6.79 -8.39 2.81
N ARG A 43 -8.04 -7.91 2.82
CA ARG A 43 -8.34 -6.50 3.10
C ARG A 43 -7.79 -6.07 4.46
N LEU A 44 -7.94 -6.91 5.48
CA LEU A 44 -7.43 -6.64 6.82
C LEU A 44 -5.89 -6.56 6.83
N ALA A 45 -5.21 -7.45 6.11
CA ALA A 45 -3.76 -7.46 5.98
C ALA A 45 -3.26 -6.19 5.26
N PHE A 46 -3.87 -5.83 4.13
CA PHE A 46 -3.54 -4.59 3.41
C PHE A 46 -3.74 -3.36 4.29
N ASN A 47 -4.88 -3.26 4.99
CA ASN A 47 -5.11 -2.16 5.94
C ASN A 47 -4.03 -2.06 7.01
N GLY A 48 -3.59 -3.20 7.56
CA GLY A 48 -2.49 -3.25 8.51
C GLY A 48 -1.17 -2.75 7.92
N ILE A 49 -0.82 -3.17 6.70
CA ILE A 49 0.41 -2.74 6.01
C ILE A 49 0.38 -1.23 5.76
N PHE A 50 -0.71 -0.69 5.22
CA PHE A 50 -0.79 0.74 4.90
C PHE A 50 -0.87 1.65 6.14
N SER A 51 -1.51 1.20 7.24
CA SER A 51 -1.61 1.98 8.47
C SER A 51 -0.33 1.95 9.31
N PHE A 52 0.40 0.83 9.35
CA PHE A 52 1.52 0.63 10.29
C PHE A 52 2.88 0.46 9.61
N SER A 53 2.99 0.65 8.29
CA SER A 53 4.24 0.48 7.55
C SER A 53 4.46 1.53 6.47
N GLU A 54 5.71 1.96 6.36
CA GLU A 54 6.24 2.73 5.22
C GLU A 54 6.68 1.84 4.05
N TYR A 55 6.61 0.52 4.21
CA TYR A 55 7.09 -0.45 3.24
C TYR A 55 6.52 -0.25 1.82
N PRO A 56 5.19 -0.03 1.62
CA PRO A 56 4.63 0.17 0.29
C PRO A 56 5.24 1.37 -0.45
N VAL A 57 5.45 2.47 0.27
CA VAL A 57 6.08 3.69 -0.28
C VAL A 57 7.50 3.39 -0.71
N ARG A 58 8.29 2.78 0.18
CA ARG A 58 9.69 2.43 -0.11
C ARG A 58 9.81 1.44 -1.27
N LEU A 59 8.88 0.51 -1.41
CA LEU A 59 8.85 -0.43 -2.53
C LEU A 59 8.66 0.29 -3.87
N ILE A 60 7.68 1.19 -3.96
CA ILE A 60 7.40 1.94 -5.20
C ILE A 60 8.57 2.89 -5.52
N SER A 61 9.16 3.54 -4.53
CA SER A 61 10.37 4.36 -4.73
C SER A 61 11.54 3.55 -5.29
N ARG A 62 11.77 2.34 -4.76
CA ARG A 62 12.81 1.43 -5.27
C ARG A 62 12.52 0.97 -6.69
N LEU A 63 11.27 0.60 -7.00
CA LEU A 63 10.86 0.24 -8.36
C LEU A 63 11.10 1.40 -9.34
N GLY A 64 10.67 2.61 -8.98
CA GLY A 64 10.92 3.81 -9.79
C GLY A 64 12.41 4.04 -10.03
N LEU A 65 13.26 3.88 -9.01
CA LEU A 65 14.71 4.00 -9.14
C LEU A 65 15.29 2.94 -10.09
N THR A 66 14.85 1.68 -9.99
CA THR A 66 15.31 0.62 -10.89
C THR A 66 14.95 0.90 -12.35
N VAL A 67 13.76 1.44 -12.60
CA VAL A 67 13.31 1.82 -13.94
C VAL A 67 14.18 2.96 -14.50
N VAL A 68 14.46 3.98 -13.70
CA VAL A 68 15.33 5.09 -14.09
C VAL A 68 16.73 4.60 -14.45
N LEU A 69 17.31 3.71 -13.65
CA LEU A 69 18.62 3.12 -13.93
C LEU A 69 18.64 2.33 -15.26
N ILE A 70 17.61 1.51 -15.51
CA ILE A 70 17.47 0.78 -16.78
C ILE A 70 17.35 1.74 -17.96
N SER A 71 16.57 2.82 -17.82
CA SER A 71 16.43 3.85 -18.86
C SER A 71 17.76 4.53 -19.17
N ILE A 72 18.55 4.88 -18.15
CA ILE A 72 19.87 5.52 -18.35
C ILE A 72 20.82 4.57 -19.10
N ILE A 73 20.88 3.30 -18.70
CA ILE A 73 21.72 2.29 -19.38
C ILE A 73 21.30 2.16 -20.85
N TYR A 74 20.00 2.10 -21.11
CA TYR A 74 19.48 2.00 -22.48
C TYR A 74 19.81 3.23 -23.33
N ILE A 75 19.74 4.44 -22.76
CA ILE A 75 20.15 5.68 -23.44
C ILE A 75 21.63 5.63 -23.82
N VAL A 76 22.51 5.21 -22.89
CA VAL A 76 23.95 5.10 -23.15
C VAL A 76 24.23 4.11 -24.28
N ILE A 77 23.61 2.91 -24.24
CA ILE A 77 23.76 1.89 -25.30
C ILE A 77 23.33 2.46 -26.66
N THR A 78 22.21 3.19 -26.69
CA THR A 78 21.65 3.75 -27.92
C THR A 78 22.55 4.86 -28.49
N LEU A 79 23.12 5.72 -27.64
CA LEU A 79 24.08 6.74 -28.05
C LEU A 79 25.35 6.10 -28.63
N VAL A 80 25.93 5.11 -27.95
CA VAL A 80 27.11 4.40 -28.45
C VAL A 80 26.82 3.76 -29.82
N LYS A 81 25.67 3.10 -29.97
CA LYS A 81 25.28 2.51 -31.26
C LYS A 81 25.19 3.57 -32.36
N LYS A 82 24.58 4.72 -32.07
CA LYS A 82 24.44 5.83 -33.01
C LYS A 82 25.80 6.38 -33.48
N TYR A 83 26.74 6.60 -32.55
CA TYR A 83 28.04 7.19 -32.89
C TYR A 83 29.01 6.20 -33.55
N VAL A 84 28.93 4.90 -33.23
CA VAL A 84 29.88 3.89 -33.73
C VAL A 84 29.42 3.24 -35.04
N TYR A 85 28.13 2.90 -35.14
CA TYR A 85 27.62 2.09 -36.25
C TYR A 85 26.83 2.90 -37.29
N GLY A 86 26.54 4.18 -37.03
CA GLY A 86 25.83 5.08 -37.95
C GLY A 86 24.38 4.71 -38.24
N ASP A 87 23.95 3.50 -37.87
CA ASP A 87 22.62 2.97 -38.10
C ASP A 87 21.89 2.77 -36.75
N VAL A 88 20.69 3.35 -36.65
CA VAL A 88 19.83 3.22 -35.47
C VAL A 88 18.49 2.67 -35.95
N PRO A 89 18.11 1.43 -35.58
CA PRO A 89 16.80 0.89 -35.93
C PRO A 89 15.68 1.74 -35.33
N GLN A 90 14.51 1.73 -35.98
CA GLN A 90 13.36 2.56 -35.63
C GLN A 90 12.98 2.41 -34.14
N GLY A 91 13.28 3.42 -33.33
CA GLY A 91 13.12 3.40 -31.87
C GLY A 91 11.67 3.43 -31.37
N PHE A 92 10.68 3.26 -32.26
CA PHE A 92 9.26 3.40 -31.95
C PHE A 92 8.78 2.36 -30.93
N THR A 93 9.15 1.08 -31.11
CA THR A 93 8.78 0.01 -30.18
C THR A 93 9.36 0.25 -28.79
N THR A 94 10.63 0.65 -28.72
CA THR A 94 11.26 0.92 -27.43
C THR A 94 10.70 2.18 -26.77
N LEU A 95 10.40 3.22 -27.55
CA LEU A 95 9.76 4.43 -27.06
C LEU A 95 8.39 4.12 -26.43
N ILE A 96 7.55 3.32 -27.11
CA ILE A 96 6.25 2.89 -26.56
C ILE A 96 6.44 2.12 -25.26
N ILE A 97 7.37 1.15 -25.22
CA ILE A 97 7.62 0.35 -24.02
C ILE A 97 8.04 1.26 -22.85
N PHE A 98 8.96 2.20 -23.06
CA PHE A 98 9.39 3.11 -22.00
C PHE A 98 8.28 4.05 -21.53
N ILE A 99 7.49 4.61 -22.45
CA ILE A 99 6.37 5.49 -22.10
C ILE A 99 5.32 4.71 -21.30
N SER A 100 4.92 3.52 -21.76
CA SER A 100 3.94 2.69 -21.06
C SER A 100 4.43 2.27 -19.68
N LEU A 101 5.71 1.88 -19.56
CA LEU A 101 6.29 1.45 -18.30
C LEU A 101 6.42 2.62 -17.31
N PHE A 102 6.88 3.78 -17.78
CA PHE A 102 6.95 4.99 -16.95
C PHE A 102 5.55 5.45 -16.50
N SER A 103 4.58 5.43 -17.41
CA SER A 103 3.18 5.79 -17.10
C SER A 103 2.57 4.82 -16.09
N GLY A 104 2.83 3.53 -16.20
CA GLY A 104 2.39 2.52 -15.23
C GLY A 104 2.95 2.77 -13.84
N VAL A 105 4.26 3.03 -13.72
CA VAL A 105 4.90 3.35 -12.43
C VAL A 105 4.33 4.64 -11.83
N GLN A 106 4.11 5.67 -12.66
CA GLN A 106 3.50 6.92 -12.21
C GLN A 106 2.08 6.73 -11.68
N LEU A 107 1.23 5.97 -12.38
CA LEU A 107 -0.14 5.68 -11.94
C LEU A 107 -0.15 4.91 -10.61
N VAL A 108 0.75 3.94 -10.44
CA VAL A 108 0.91 3.22 -9.17
C VAL A 108 1.37 4.16 -8.05
N ALA A 109 2.33 5.04 -8.32
CA ALA A 109 2.79 6.02 -7.33
C ALA A 109 1.66 7.00 -6.93
N LEU A 110 0.90 7.50 -7.90
CA LEU A 110 -0.25 8.38 -7.64
C LEU A 110 -1.35 7.66 -6.85
N GLY A 111 -1.65 6.41 -7.19
CA GLY A 111 -2.61 5.60 -6.43
C GLY A 111 -2.19 5.42 -4.97
N LEU A 112 -0.90 5.20 -4.72
CA LEU A 112 -0.37 5.10 -3.36
C LEU A 112 -0.46 6.43 -2.61
N ILE A 113 -0.06 7.54 -3.25
CA ILE A 113 -0.18 8.88 -2.66
C ILE A 113 -1.64 9.17 -2.32
N GLY A 114 -2.58 8.84 -3.20
CA GLY A 114 -4.02 8.97 -2.97
C GLY A 114 -4.50 8.19 -1.73
N GLU A 115 -4.08 6.93 -1.58
CA GLU A 115 -4.41 6.11 -0.40
C GLU A 115 -3.92 6.74 0.90
N TYR A 116 -2.68 7.24 0.94
CA TYR A 116 -2.14 7.94 2.12
C TYR A 116 -2.82 9.30 2.34
N MET A 117 -3.12 10.05 1.28
CA MET A 117 -3.85 11.33 1.39
C MET A 117 -5.25 11.13 1.99
N VAL A 118 -5.98 10.09 1.60
CA VAL A 118 -7.30 9.78 2.17
C VAL A 118 -7.17 9.46 3.67
N ARG A 119 -6.16 8.68 4.07
CA ARG A 119 -5.91 8.36 5.49
C ARG A 119 -5.58 9.60 6.32
N ILE A 120 -4.70 10.46 5.80
CA ILE A 120 -4.36 11.74 6.44
C ILE A 120 -5.60 12.64 6.53
N TYR A 121 -6.39 12.70 5.46
CA TYR A 121 -7.65 13.45 5.44
C TYR A 121 -8.63 12.93 6.49
N ASP A 122 -8.83 11.63 6.61
CA ASP A 122 -9.72 11.04 7.61
C ASP A 122 -9.24 11.37 9.03
N GLU A 123 -7.95 11.25 9.31
CA GLU A 123 -7.36 11.56 10.62
C GLU A 123 -7.49 13.05 10.97
N THR A 124 -7.23 13.95 10.02
CA THR A 124 -7.34 15.41 10.21
C THR A 124 -8.78 15.88 10.36
N ARG A 125 -9.76 15.20 9.75
CA ARG A 125 -11.18 15.54 9.84
C ARG A 125 -11.77 15.35 11.25
N ARG A 126 -11.06 14.66 12.14
CA ARG A 126 -11.41 14.43 13.57
C ARG A 126 -12.88 14.05 13.79
N ARG A 127 -13.46 13.21 12.91
CA ARG A 127 -14.86 12.82 13.08
C ARG A 127 -14.99 11.92 14.31
N PRO A 128 -15.99 12.15 15.16
CA PRO A 128 -16.22 11.29 16.31
C PRO A 128 -16.57 9.88 15.83
N LEU A 129 -15.95 8.86 16.44
CA LEU A 129 -16.16 7.45 16.10
C LEU A 129 -17.60 6.99 16.34
N PHE A 130 -18.28 7.65 17.27
CA PHE A 130 -19.67 7.38 17.63
C PHE A 130 -20.31 8.68 18.09
N ILE A 131 -21.64 8.73 17.97
CA ILE A 131 -22.46 9.82 18.51
C ILE A 131 -23.32 9.17 19.60
N VAL A 132 -23.22 9.69 20.82
CA VAL A 132 -24.07 9.24 21.94
C VAL A 132 -25.47 9.81 21.73
N ARG A 133 -26.49 8.94 21.72
CA ARG A 133 -27.88 9.37 21.56
C ARG A 133 -28.49 9.82 22.89
N GLU A 134 -28.30 9.02 23.92
CA GLU A 134 -28.77 9.25 25.29
C GLU A 134 -27.76 8.63 26.25
N GLU A 135 -27.55 9.29 27.39
CA GLU A 135 -26.74 8.82 28.51
C GLU A 135 -27.67 8.76 29.73
N TYR A 136 -27.93 7.57 30.23
CA TYR A 136 -28.69 7.38 31.47
C TYR A 136 -27.69 7.48 32.62
N ILE A 137 -27.81 8.54 33.42
CA ILE A 137 -27.04 8.75 34.63
C ILE A 137 -27.97 8.40 35.79
N ASP A 138 -27.63 7.34 36.54
CA ASP A 138 -28.26 7.02 37.83
C ASP A 138 -27.78 7.98 38.94
#